data_AF-A0A7N2LL34-F1
#
_entry.id   AF-A0A7N2LL34-F1
#
_cell.length_a   1.000
_cell.length_b   1.000
_cell.length_c   1.000
_cell.angle_alpha   90.00
_cell.angle_beta   90.00
_cell.angle_gamma   90.00
#
_symmetry.space_group_name_H-M   'P 1'
#
loop_
_entity.id
_entity.type
_entity.pdbx_description
1 polymer ?
#
loop_
_entity_poly.entity_id
_entity_poly.type
_entity_poly.pdbx_seq_one_letter_code
_entity_poly.pdbx_strand_id
1 'polypeptide(L)'
;MDFFSNLLHLVLLCISTSLIFLIYKQNSTRAKFPPGIKGWPVIGETLEFGMAGKRGTPETFINDRMSKYSQELFKTSLFCENMAVFCGASGNKFLFSNENKYVISWLPPFLLKGVLPESLKNFSPEDSIKIRRAVVEFLMLETLQYFIPIMDSMAKKE
;
A
#
# COMPACT_ATOMS: atom_id res chain seq x y z
N MET A 1 -3.73 42.37 -22.11
CA MET A 1 -4.52 41.27 -22.74
C MET A 1 -4.50 40.00 -21.88
N ASP A 2 -3.88 40.06 -20.70
CA ASP A 2 -3.51 38.89 -19.90
C ASP A 2 -4.65 38.41 -19.01
N PHE A 3 -5.55 39.30 -18.56
CA PHE A 3 -6.68 38.92 -17.72
C PHE A 3 -7.67 37.99 -18.44
N PHE A 4 -8.09 38.35 -19.65
CA PHE A 4 -9.01 37.52 -20.44
C PHE A 4 -8.39 36.19 -20.86
N SER A 5 -7.09 36.18 -21.19
CA SER A 5 -6.36 34.95 -21.49
C SER A 5 -6.28 34.02 -20.28
N ASN A 6 -5.93 34.55 -19.10
CA ASN A 6 -5.90 33.79 -17.85
C ASN A 6 -7.29 33.26 -17.46
N LEU A 7 -8.34 34.06 -17.65
CA LEU A 7 -9.73 33.64 -17.40
C LEU A 7 -10.13 32.49 -18.33
N LEU A 8 -9.78 32.56 -19.62
CA LEU A 8 -10.01 31.49 -20.58
C LEU A 8 -9.29 30.20 -20.16
N HIS A 9 -8.03 30.28 -19.76
CA HIS A 9 -7.27 29.14 -19.26
C HIS A 9 -7.89 28.51 -18.01
N LEU A 10 -8.38 29.33 -17.07
CA LEU A 10 -9.06 28.84 -15.87
C LEU A 10 -10.35 28.11 -16.22
N VAL A 11 -11.17 28.67 -17.10
CA VAL A 11 -12.42 28.03 -17.57
C VAL A 11 -12.14 26.70 -18.26
N LEU A 12 -11.12 26.64 -19.13
CA LEU A 12 -10.71 25.40 -19.79
C LEU A 12 -10.25 24.34 -18.78
N LEU A 13 -9.52 24.74 -17.73
CA LEU A 13 -9.10 23.84 -16.66
C LEU A 13 -10.29 23.34 -15.82
N CYS A 14 -11.27 24.20 -15.52
CA CYS A 14 -12.50 23.79 -14.83
C CYS A 14 -13.33 22.79 -15.67
N ILE A 15 -13.44 23.03 -16.98
CA ILE A 15 -14.16 22.13 -17.89
C ILE A 15 -13.43 20.78 -17.97
N SER A 16 -12.10 20.78 -18.14
CA SER A 16 -11.33 19.54 -18.25
C SER A 16 -11.39 18.70 -16.97
N THR A 17 -11.23 19.34 -15.80
CA THR A 17 -11.34 18.65 -14.50
C THR A 17 -12.75 18.10 -14.26
N SER A 18 -13.79 18.85 -14.62
CA SER A 18 -15.18 18.37 -14.53
C SER A 18 -15.44 17.18 -15.45
N LEU A 19 -14.94 17.21 -16.70
CA LEU A 19 -15.08 16.09 -17.64
C LEU A 19 -14.34 14.85 -17.13
N ILE A 20 -13.11 14.99 -16.63
CA ILE A 20 -12.35 13.90 -16.03
C ILE A 20 -13.12 13.29 -14.85
N PHE A 21 -13.70 14.12 -13.99
CA PHE A 21 -14.50 13.66 -12.86
C PHE A 21 -15.76 12.91 -13.29
N LEU A 22 -16.47 13.39 -14.31
CA LEU A 22 -17.67 12.73 -14.85
C LEU A 22 -17.34 11.36 -15.47
N ILE A 23 -16.27 11.29 -16.28
CA ILE A 23 -15.81 10.03 -16.87
C ILE A 23 -15.40 9.04 -15.78
N TYR A 24 -14.68 9.52 -14.75
CA TYR A 24 -14.28 8.70 -13.62
C TYR A 24 -15.49 8.12 -12.88
N LYS A 25 -16.54 8.93 -12.64
CA LYS A 25 -17.77 8.50 -11.98
C LYS A 25 -18.57 7.49 -12.81
N GLN A 26 -18.58 7.63 -14.13
CA GLN A 26 -19.33 6.75 -15.04
C GLN A 26 -18.74 5.33 -15.11
N ASN A 27 -17.45 5.16 -14.82
CA ASN A 27 -16.75 3.87 -14.85
C ASN A 27 -17.04 2.94 -13.65
N SER A 28 -18.09 3.21 -12.87
CA SER A 28 -18.57 2.28 -11.83
C SER A 28 -19.39 1.14 -12.46
N THR A 29 -18.73 0.19 -13.13
CA THR A 29 -19.38 -1.00 -13.68
C THR A 29 -19.90 -1.92 -12.59
N ARG A 30 -21.05 -2.56 -12.86
CA ARG A 30 -21.86 -3.40 -11.96
C ARG A 30 -21.26 -4.80 -11.72
N ALA A 31 -19.95 -4.96 -11.75
CA ALA A 31 -19.31 -6.23 -11.43
C ALA A 31 -19.24 -6.43 -9.91
N LYS A 32 -19.22 -7.69 -9.46
CA LYS A 32 -19.09 -8.07 -8.04
C LYS A 32 -17.67 -7.77 -7.55
N PHE A 33 -17.37 -6.49 -7.35
CA PHE A 33 -16.15 -6.06 -6.71
C PHE A 33 -16.30 -6.04 -5.19
N PRO A 34 -15.18 -6.13 -4.45
CA PRO A 34 -15.11 -5.77 -3.04
C PRO A 34 -15.87 -4.47 -2.71
N PRO A 35 -16.53 -4.38 -1.54
CA PRO A 35 -17.09 -3.12 -1.08
C PRO A 35 -15.98 -2.09 -0.86
N GLY A 36 -16.28 -0.79 -0.95
CA GLY A 36 -15.29 0.28 -0.81
C GLY A 36 -15.39 1.36 -1.89
N ILE A 37 -14.51 2.35 -1.80
CA ILE A 37 -14.44 3.46 -2.75
C ILE A 37 -12.99 3.67 -3.18
N LYS A 38 -12.78 4.24 -4.37
CA LYS A 38 -11.44 4.54 -4.86
C LYS A 38 -10.92 5.92 -4.43
N GLY A 39 -11.76 6.78 -3.85
CA GLY A 39 -11.36 8.14 -3.45
C GLY A 39 -11.32 9.14 -4.61
N TRP A 40 -10.42 10.11 -4.52
CA TRP A 40 -10.26 11.17 -5.51
C TRP A 40 -9.75 10.62 -6.85
N PRO A 41 -10.08 11.26 -8.00
CA PRO A 41 -9.49 10.91 -9.27
C PRO A 41 -7.95 10.94 -9.20
N VAL A 42 -7.30 9.96 -9.82
CA VAL A 42 -5.83 9.78 -9.88
C VAL A 42 -5.18 9.42 -8.54
N ILE A 43 -5.26 10.27 -7.52
CA ILE A 43 -4.54 10.04 -6.24
C ILE A 43 -5.26 9.10 -5.26
N GLY A 44 -6.55 8.87 -5.47
CA GLY A 44 -7.36 8.01 -4.63
C GLY A 44 -7.48 8.50 -3.19
N GLU A 45 -7.21 7.62 -2.23
CA GLU A 45 -7.22 7.85 -0.79
C GLU A 45 -5.79 8.00 -0.20
N THR A 46 -4.77 8.10 -1.06
CA THR A 46 -3.35 8.13 -0.67
C THR A 46 -3.02 9.22 0.33
N LEU A 47 -3.62 10.41 0.17
CA LEU A 47 -3.36 11.54 1.05
C LEU A 47 -3.88 11.26 2.47
N GLU A 48 -5.07 10.68 2.60
CA GLU A 48 -5.64 10.31 3.89
C GLU A 48 -4.79 9.24 4.58
N PHE A 49 -4.38 8.21 3.84
CA PHE A 49 -3.46 7.18 4.34
C PHE A 49 -2.13 7.79 4.81
N GLY A 50 -1.54 8.67 4.00
CA GLY A 50 -0.30 9.36 4.36
C GLY A 50 -0.43 10.28 5.57
N MET A 51 -1.56 10.97 5.73
CA MET A 51 -1.83 11.80 6.91
C MET A 51 -1.99 10.95 8.18
N ALA A 52 -2.68 9.81 8.10
CA ALA A 52 -2.78 8.87 9.22
C ALA A 52 -1.40 8.36 9.65
N GLY A 53 -0.55 8.00 8.68
CA GLY A 53 0.85 7.65 8.93
C GLY A 53 1.65 8.78 9.58
N LYS A 54 1.53 10.03 9.09
CA LYS A 54 2.20 11.20 9.68
C LYS A 54 1.76 11.51 11.11
N ARG A 55 0.53 11.13 11.49
CA ARG A 55 0.02 11.28 12.87
C ARG A 55 0.48 10.15 13.79
N GLY A 56 1.17 9.13 13.26
CA GLY A 56 1.59 7.96 14.01
C GLY A 56 0.47 6.92 14.21
N THR A 57 -0.64 7.04 13.50
CA THR A 57 -1.80 6.15 13.62
C THR A 57 -2.24 5.59 12.25
N PRO A 58 -1.34 4.97 11.45
CA PRO A 58 -1.68 4.46 10.12
C PRO A 58 -2.80 3.40 10.15
N GLU A 59 -2.97 2.69 11.25
CA GLU A 59 -4.00 1.67 11.46
C GLU A 59 -5.42 2.24 11.43
N THR A 60 -5.62 3.53 11.78
CA THR A 60 -6.95 4.14 11.77
C THR A 60 -7.54 4.15 10.37
N PHE A 61 -6.72 4.38 9.34
CA PHE A 61 -7.16 4.32 7.94
C PHE A 61 -7.79 2.97 7.60
N ILE A 62 -7.16 1.88 8.04
CA ILE A 62 -7.62 0.51 7.79
C ILE A 62 -8.87 0.21 8.62
N ASN A 63 -8.84 0.51 9.93
CA ASN A 63 -9.94 0.26 10.85
C ASN A 63 -11.23 1.00 10.45
N ASP A 64 -11.12 2.26 10.02
CA ASP A 64 -12.24 3.07 9.56
C ASP A 64 -12.89 2.45 8.31
N ARG A 65 -12.09 1.88 7.40
CA ARG A 65 -12.60 1.24 6.18
C ARG A 65 -13.17 -0.14 6.44
N MET A 66 -12.57 -0.88 7.38
CA MET A 66 -13.13 -2.15 7.85
C MET A 66 -14.51 -1.95 8.46
N SER A 67 -14.67 -0.94 9.33
CA SER A 67 -15.96 -0.63 9.97
C SER A 67 -17.01 -0.13 8.97
N LYS A 68 -16.59 0.65 7.97
CA LYS A 68 -17.49 1.28 6.99
C LYS A 68 -17.92 0.37 5.84
N TYR A 69 -17.02 -0.51 5.37
CA TYR A 69 -17.24 -1.28 4.15
C TYR A 69 -17.35 -2.78 4.39
N SER A 70 -16.34 -3.39 5.02
CA SER A 70 -16.32 -4.82 5.34
C SER A 70 -15.11 -5.15 6.21
N GLN A 71 -15.32 -6.02 7.20
CA GLN A 71 -14.28 -6.51 8.12
C GLN A 71 -13.25 -7.43 7.43
N GLU A 72 -13.57 -8.01 6.29
CA GLU A 72 -12.72 -9.03 5.65
C GLU A 72 -11.92 -8.49 4.47
N LEU A 73 -12.51 -7.60 3.68
CA LEU A 73 -11.85 -7.05 2.49
C LEU A 73 -12.55 -5.79 2.00
N PHE A 74 -11.79 -4.83 1.50
CA PHE A 74 -12.34 -3.64 0.85
C PHE A 74 -11.49 -3.19 -0.33
N LYS A 75 -12.09 -2.44 -1.26
CA LYS A 75 -11.36 -1.76 -2.34
C LYS A 75 -11.02 -0.32 -1.97
N THR A 76 -9.85 0.12 -2.40
CA THR A 76 -9.35 1.49 -2.29
C THR A 76 -8.51 1.85 -3.52
N SER A 77 -8.03 3.08 -3.60
CA SER A 77 -6.90 3.42 -4.45
C SER A 77 -5.83 4.14 -3.63
N LEU A 78 -4.62 3.59 -3.66
CA LEU A 78 -3.45 4.12 -2.96
C LEU A 78 -2.29 4.22 -3.96
N PHE A 79 -1.44 5.21 -3.83
CA PHE A 79 -0.28 5.43 -4.68
C PHE A 79 -0.60 5.41 -6.18
N CYS A 80 -1.74 6.00 -6.55
CA CYS A 80 -2.29 6.03 -7.92
C CYS A 80 -2.69 4.67 -8.49
N GLU A 81 -2.80 3.63 -7.66
CA GLU A 81 -3.13 2.27 -8.07
C GLU A 81 -4.42 1.80 -7.41
N ASN A 82 -5.20 0.98 -8.12
CA ASN A 82 -6.42 0.39 -7.56
C ASN A 82 -6.07 -0.86 -6.76
N MET A 83 -6.49 -0.93 -5.51
CA MET A 83 -6.11 -1.99 -4.59
C MET A 83 -7.32 -2.67 -3.94
N ALA A 84 -7.19 -3.97 -3.68
CA ALA A 84 -8.03 -4.69 -2.74
C ALA A 84 -7.20 -4.96 -1.47
N VAL A 85 -7.68 -4.47 -0.34
CA VAL A 85 -7.05 -4.68 0.96
C VAL A 85 -7.76 -5.84 1.63
N PHE A 86 -7.02 -6.91 1.86
CA PHE A 86 -7.49 -8.07 2.63
C PHE A 86 -7.22 -7.82 4.11
N CYS A 87 -8.24 -8.05 4.92
CA CYS A 87 -8.24 -7.82 6.35
C CYS A 87 -8.50 -9.14 7.09
N GLY A 88 -8.07 -9.20 8.35
CA GLY A 88 -8.31 -10.34 9.22
C GLY A 88 -7.52 -11.61 8.86
N ALA A 89 -7.72 -12.65 9.67
CA ALA A 89 -6.95 -13.89 9.59
C ALA A 89 -7.20 -14.67 8.28
N SER A 90 -8.45 -14.71 7.80
CA SER A 90 -8.81 -15.41 6.57
C SER A 90 -8.17 -14.78 5.33
N GLY A 91 -8.22 -13.45 5.22
CA GLY A 91 -7.59 -12.69 4.14
C GLY A 91 -6.07 -12.83 4.13
N ASN A 92 -5.43 -12.68 5.29
CA ASN A 92 -3.99 -12.88 5.43
C ASN A 92 -3.58 -14.32 5.05
N LYS A 93 -4.32 -15.32 5.54
CA LYS A 93 -4.07 -16.72 5.17
C LYS A 93 -4.22 -16.94 3.67
N PHE A 94 -5.23 -16.35 3.03
CA PHE A 94 -5.40 -16.45 1.58
C PHE A 94 -4.20 -15.87 0.82
N LEU A 95 -3.74 -14.67 1.18
CA LEU A 95 -2.59 -14.04 0.53
C LEU A 95 -1.30 -14.86 0.72
N PHE A 96 -0.96 -15.23 1.95
CA PHE A 96 0.29 -15.92 2.25
C PHE A 96 0.31 -17.39 1.82
N SER A 97 -0.84 -18.08 1.74
CA SER A 97 -0.89 -19.48 1.29
C SER A 97 -0.87 -19.64 -0.23
N ASN A 98 -1.09 -18.55 -0.98
CA ASN A 98 -1.19 -18.58 -2.45
C ASN A 98 -0.12 -17.74 -3.15
N GLU A 99 1.00 -17.49 -2.47
CA GLU A 99 2.17 -16.84 -3.05
C GLU A 99 2.63 -17.60 -4.30
N ASN A 100 2.95 -16.86 -5.37
CA ASN A 100 3.35 -17.36 -6.68
C ASN A 100 2.30 -18.23 -7.42
N LYS A 101 1.09 -18.39 -6.86
CA LYS A 101 -0.03 -19.10 -7.50
C LYS A 101 -1.12 -18.13 -7.99
N TYR A 102 -1.63 -17.30 -7.07
CA TYR A 102 -2.65 -16.29 -7.37
C TYR A 102 -2.17 -14.86 -7.09
N VAL A 103 -1.14 -14.71 -6.24
CA VAL A 103 -0.58 -13.42 -5.87
C VAL A 103 0.93 -13.45 -6.03
N ILE A 104 1.49 -12.33 -6.48
CA ILE A 104 2.94 -12.11 -6.55
C ILE A 104 3.29 -10.89 -5.70
N SER A 105 4.49 -10.89 -5.15
CA SER A 105 5.03 -9.73 -4.46
C SER A 105 5.19 -8.58 -5.44
N TRP A 106 4.53 -7.46 -5.16
CA TRP A 106 4.54 -6.26 -5.99
C TRP A 106 4.66 -5.03 -5.10
N LEU A 107 5.41 -4.04 -5.57
CA LEU A 107 5.59 -2.77 -4.90
C LEU A 107 5.35 -1.61 -5.90
N PRO A 108 4.70 -0.51 -5.48
CA PRO A 108 4.52 0.66 -6.32
C PRO A 108 5.84 1.14 -6.96
N PRO A 109 5.83 1.52 -8.26
CA PRO A 109 7.04 1.95 -8.96
C PRO A 109 7.77 3.12 -8.30
N PHE A 110 7.05 4.02 -7.63
CA PHE A 110 7.68 5.15 -6.93
C PHE A 110 8.54 4.68 -5.74
N LEU A 111 8.13 3.63 -5.03
CA LEU A 111 8.91 3.04 -3.94
C LEU A 111 10.16 2.37 -4.48
N LEU A 112 10.03 1.60 -5.57
CA LEU A 112 11.15 0.95 -6.24
C LEU A 112 12.20 1.94 -6.75
N LYS A 113 11.79 3.11 -7.25
CA LYS A 113 12.72 4.09 -7.83
C LYS A 113 13.32 5.06 -6.81
N GLY A 114 12.53 5.47 -5.82
CA GLY A 114 12.89 6.62 -4.96
C GLY A 114 13.14 6.31 -3.50
N VAL A 115 12.70 5.15 -2.98
CA VAL A 115 12.74 4.85 -1.54
C VAL A 115 13.60 3.62 -1.24
N LEU A 116 13.52 2.59 -2.08
CA LEU A 116 14.17 1.32 -1.81
C LEU A 116 15.66 1.32 -2.22
N PRO A 117 16.53 0.70 -1.40
CA PRO A 117 17.91 0.41 -1.77
C PRO A 117 18.00 -0.35 -3.10
N GLU A 118 19.06 -0.09 -3.89
CA GLU A 118 19.37 -0.77 -5.15
C GLU A 118 19.32 -2.30 -5.05
N SER A 119 19.74 -2.86 -3.90
CA SER A 119 19.73 -4.30 -3.64
C SER A 119 18.34 -4.91 -3.74
N LEU A 120 17.29 -4.18 -3.31
CA LEU A 120 15.90 -4.64 -3.35
C LEU A 120 15.21 -4.36 -4.70
N LYS A 121 15.83 -3.56 -5.58
CA LYS A 121 15.30 -3.30 -6.94
C LYS A 121 15.54 -4.46 -7.90
N ASN A 122 16.68 -5.13 -7.73
CA ASN A 122 17.12 -6.25 -8.59
C ASN A 122 16.76 -7.63 -8.02
N PHE A 123 15.83 -7.64 -7.07
CA PHE A 123 15.55 -8.82 -6.26
C PHE A 123 14.83 -9.89 -7.09
N SER A 124 15.48 -11.05 -7.27
CA SER A 124 14.86 -12.21 -7.93
C SER A 124 14.10 -13.07 -6.90
N PRO A 125 13.04 -13.82 -7.32
CA PRO A 125 12.45 -14.85 -6.49
C PRO A 125 13.47 -15.85 -5.89
N GLU A 126 14.57 -16.16 -6.56
CA GLU A 126 15.63 -17.00 -5.98
C GLU A 126 16.39 -16.32 -4.83
N ASP A 127 16.50 -15.00 -4.83
CA ASP A 127 17.18 -14.26 -3.76
C ASP A 127 16.35 -14.27 -2.47
N SER A 128 15.03 -14.28 -2.57
CA SER A 128 14.13 -14.40 -1.40
C SER A 128 14.33 -15.74 -0.68
N ILE A 129 14.57 -16.83 -1.42
CA ILE A 129 14.85 -18.15 -0.86
C ILE A 129 16.20 -18.15 -0.12
N LYS A 130 17.24 -17.55 -0.71
CA LYS A 130 18.57 -17.45 -0.09
C LYS A 130 18.54 -16.59 1.18
N ILE A 131 17.92 -15.42 1.12
CA ILE A 131 17.76 -14.56 2.30
C ILE A 131 16.97 -15.27 3.37
N ARG A 132 15.84 -15.91 3.02
CA ARG A 132 15.03 -16.66 3.99
C ARG A 132 15.86 -17.74 4.67
N ARG A 133 16.69 -18.47 3.93
CA ARG A 133 17.57 -19.50 4.50
C ARG A 133 18.56 -18.90 5.50
N ALA A 134 19.26 -17.83 5.11
CA ALA A 134 20.22 -17.16 5.98
C ALA A 134 19.54 -16.59 7.25
N VAL A 135 18.38 -15.94 7.10
CA VAL A 135 17.61 -15.41 8.24
C VAL A 135 17.17 -16.53 9.18
N VAL A 136 16.71 -17.66 8.64
CA VAL A 136 16.31 -18.81 9.46
C VAL A 136 17.50 -19.34 10.28
N GLU A 137 18.70 -19.42 9.70
CA GLU A 137 19.91 -19.83 10.42
C GLU A 137 20.24 -18.90 11.61
N PHE A 138 20.05 -17.58 11.44
CA PHE A 138 20.19 -16.62 12.55
C PHE A 138 19.10 -16.74 13.62
N LEU A 139 17.90 -17.14 13.22
CA LEU A 139 16.75 -17.32 14.11
C LEU A 139 16.67 -18.74 14.69
N MET A 140 17.63 -19.62 14.39
CA MET A 140 17.71 -20.93 15.01
C MET A 140 17.86 -20.80 16.53
N LEU A 141 17.27 -21.76 17.24
CA LEU A 141 17.17 -21.71 18.70
C LEU A 141 18.56 -21.60 19.36
N GLU A 142 19.55 -22.32 18.83
CA GLU A 142 20.93 -22.32 19.31
C GLU A 142 21.57 -20.94 19.15
N THR A 143 21.40 -20.33 17.98
CA THR A 143 21.89 -18.99 17.66
C THR A 143 21.20 -17.93 18.51
N LEU A 144 19.90 -18.07 18.71
CA LEU A 144 19.10 -17.13 19.49
C LEU A 144 19.48 -17.17 20.98
N GLN A 145 19.72 -18.36 21.54
CA GLN A 145 20.21 -18.51 22.92
C GLN A 145 21.53 -17.76 23.15
N TYR A 146 22.42 -17.74 22.15
CA TYR A 146 23.65 -16.97 22.20
C TYR A 146 23.41 -15.45 22.13
N PHE A 147 22.51 -14.98 21.27
CA PHE A 147 22.25 -13.55 21.08
C PHE A 147 21.40 -12.90 22.17
N ILE A 148 20.51 -13.64 22.84
CA ILE A 148 19.64 -13.12 23.90
C ILE A 148 20.41 -12.34 25.00
N PRO A 149 21.46 -12.89 25.65
CA PRO A 149 22.17 -12.15 26.70
C PRO A 149 22.87 -10.89 26.18
N ILE A 150 23.30 -10.89 24.91
CA ILE A 150 23.91 -9.71 24.28
C ILE A 150 22.85 -8.61 24.12
N MET A 151 21.69 -8.95 23.54
CA MET A 151 20.57 -8.03 23.37
C MET A 151 20.06 -7.49 24.72
N ASP A 152 19.92 -8.35 25.74
CA ASP A 152 19.52 -7.95 27.09
C ASP A 152 20.53 -6.98 27.73
N SER A 153 21.84 -7.22 27.54
CA SER A 153 22.88 -6.32 28.03
C SER A 153 22.88 -4.95 27.33
N MET A 154 22.49 -4.90 26.06
CA MET A 154 22.38 -3.66 25.30
C MET A 154 21.14 -2.87 25.70
N ALA A 155 19.99 -3.54 25.85
CA ALA A 155 18.75 -2.90 26.27
C ALA A 155 18.81 -2.28 27.67
N LYS A 156 19.65 -2.83 28.56
CA LYS A 156 19.88 -2.30 29.92
C LYS A 156 20.83 -1.09 29.97
N LYS A 157 21.54 -0.79 28.89
CA LYS A 157 22.51 0.32 28.82
C LYS A 157 21.89 1.64 28.34
N GLU A 158 20.65 1.61 27.88
CA GLU A 158 19.84 2.78 27.55
C GLU A 158 18.89 3.13 28.70
#